data_AF-A0A3N1L0J9-F1
#
_entry.id   AF-A0A3N1L0J9-F1
#
_cell.length_a   1.000
_cell.length_b   1.000
_cell.length_c   1.000
_cell.angle_alpha   90.00
_cell.angle_beta   90.00
_cell.angle_gamma   90.00
#
_symmetry.space_group_name_H-M   'P 1'
#
loop_
_entity.id
_entity.type
_entity.pdbx_description
1 polymer ?
#
loop_
_entity_poly.entity_id
_entity_poly.type
_entity_poly.pdbx_seq_one_letter_code
_entity_poly.pdbx_strand_id
1 'polypeptide(L)'
;MTSFRHIVNMVVGLAVGMGGAMAASAQAIDNSSLDGSAFRGHVATYGLVYRLPPDVTGVLDAKITGPLQAHLLRLGLKDEARTSNLPHVTVVHLHSADPATPQKMLKALPKVPAPIVLTLKTFYTTEAAKDAGHPWWLDLGIVKTGDGFETLMSYNTVATAALTPLRDGPLPRCTGPVFAKMGDAAKDLVKTVGVSGVNVVKDGKELRSHNPHNTLVYSMAKFDPPVQAAMKQVADEFNAVLPDGIATTFKDVSIVEIGFSGNVLREFYRISLEDGSAVDVATGQVVATIAK
;
A
#
# COMPACT_ATOMS: atom_id res chain seq x y z
N MET A 1 34.47 -78.73 -29.44
CA MET A 1 34.58 -77.65 -30.44
C MET A 1 34.92 -76.36 -29.71
N THR A 2 36.21 -76.06 -29.69
CA THR A 2 36.89 -74.74 -29.54
C THR A 2 36.25 -73.69 -30.48
N SER A 3 36.39 -72.36 -30.39
CA SER A 3 37.01 -71.36 -29.51
C SER A 3 37.00 -70.03 -30.31
N PHE A 4 36.73 -68.87 -29.68
CA PHE A 4 37.21 -67.50 -30.04
C PHE A 4 36.69 -66.85 -31.36
N ARG A 5 36.57 -65.52 -31.60
CA ARG A 5 36.87 -64.23 -30.92
C ARG A 5 36.27 -63.04 -31.72
N HIS A 6 35.85 -61.98 -31.00
CA HIS A 6 35.87 -60.50 -31.26
C HIS A 6 35.28 -59.92 -32.59
N ILE A 7 34.60 -58.76 -32.65
CA ILE A 7 35.08 -57.38 -32.39
C ILE A 7 33.89 -56.39 -32.22
N VAL A 8 34.02 -55.53 -31.20
CA VAL A 8 33.64 -54.11 -31.01
C VAL A 8 32.74 -53.42 -32.04
N ASN A 9 31.65 -52.79 -31.57
CA ASN A 9 31.31 -51.42 -31.99
C ASN A 9 30.68 -50.63 -30.83
N MET A 10 31.33 -49.50 -30.56
CA MET A 10 31.05 -48.49 -29.56
C MET A 10 30.06 -47.49 -30.16
N VAL A 11 28.91 -47.25 -29.51
CA VAL A 11 28.07 -46.08 -29.79
C VAL A 11 27.90 -45.29 -28.50
N VAL A 12 28.56 -44.14 -28.50
CA VAL A 12 28.36 -43.04 -27.56
C VAL A 12 27.04 -42.36 -27.95
N GLY A 13 26.08 -42.31 -27.02
CA GLY A 13 24.86 -41.52 -27.12
C GLY A 13 24.76 -40.60 -25.92
N LEU A 14 25.33 -39.40 -26.05
CA LEU A 14 25.30 -38.31 -25.07
C LEU A 14 24.01 -37.47 -25.25
N ALA A 15 23.61 -36.81 -24.15
CA ALA A 15 22.68 -35.67 -24.04
C ALA A 15 21.23 -35.97 -23.63
N VAL A 16 21.05 -36.28 -22.34
CA VAL A 16 19.85 -35.87 -21.59
C VAL A 16 20.01 -34.38 -21.27
N GLY A 17 19.35 -33.52 -22.05
CA GLY A 17 19.20 -32.11 -21.73
C GLY A 17 18.24 -31.93 -20.56
N MET A 18 18.77 -31.84 -19.33
CA MET A 18 18.04 -31.30 -18.20
C MET A 18 17.88 -29.79 -18.41
N GLY A 19 16.73 -29.40 -18.98
CA GLY A 19 16.24 -28.02 -18.89
C GLY A 19 15.95 -27.70 -17.43
N GLY A 20 16.95 -27.17 -16.72
CA GLY A 20 16.77 -26.61 -15.39
C GLY A 20 15.86 -25.39 -15.50
N ALA A 21 14.57 -25.58 -15.18
CA ALA A 21 13.72 -24.47 -14.80
C ALA A 21 14.37 -23.81 -13.59
N MET A 22 14.92 -22.60 -13.77
CA MET A 22 15.29 -21.75 -12.66
C MET A 22 14.00 -21.41 -11.93
N ALA A 23 13.66 -22.21 -10.92
CA ALA A 23 12.68 -21.81 -9.93
C ALA A 23 13.21 -20.53 -9.30
N ALA A 24 12.63 -19.39 -9.66
CA ALA A 24 12.85 -18.15 -8.95
C ALA A 24 12.53 -18.46 -7.47
N SER A 25 13.55 -18.46 -6.62
CA SER A 25 13.35 -18.65 -5.19
C SER A 25 12.43 -17.52 -4.73
N ALA A 26 11.23 -17.88 -4.28
CA ALA A 26 10.39 -16.95 -3.54
C ALA A 26 11.24 -16.40 -2.39
N GLN A 27 11.37 -15.08 -2.31
CA GLN A 27 12.15 -14.45 -1.25
C GLN A 27 11.59 -14.93 0.09
N ALA A 28 12.46 -15.41 0.97
CA ALA A 28 12.03 -15.83 2.30
C ALA A 28 11.48 -14.62 3.05
N ILE A 29 10.24 -14.75 3.53
CA ILE A 29 9.60 -13.71 4.33
C ILE A 29 10.26 -13.64 5.70
N ASP A 30 10.81 -12.48 6.06
CA ASP A 30 11.38 -12.23 7.38
C ASP A 30 10.38 -11.51 8.30
N ASN A 31 9.83 -12.28 9.24
CA ASN A 31 8.93 -11.79 10.29
C ASN A 31 9.63 -11.61 11.66
N SER A 32 10.96 -11.73 11.75
CA SER A 32 11.71 -11.68 13.02
C SER A 32 11.51 -10.39 13.82
N SER A 33 11.22 -9.29 13.13
CA SER A 33 11.00 -7.96 13.74
C SER A 33 9.64 -7.76 14.44
N LEU A 34 8.68 -8.69 14.31
CA LEU A 34 7.30 -8.46 14.76
C LEU A 34 7.21 -8.21 16.27
N ASP A 35 7.81 -9.08 17.07
CA ASP A 35 7.74 -9.05 18.54
C ASP A 35 8.87 -8.22 19.19
N GLY A 36 9.61 -7.43 18.41
CA GLY A 36 10.67 -6.57 18.90
C GLY A 36 10.18 -5.42 19.79
N SER A 37 11.06 -4.80 20.56
CA SER A 37 10.73 -3.58 21.32
C SER A 37 10.76 -2.31 20.47
N ALA A 38 11.34 -2.39 19.26
CA ALA A 38 11.46 -1.29 18.31
C ALA A 38 10.80 -1.66 16.98
N PHE A 39 10.54 -0.65 16.16
CA PHE A 39 10.16 -0.86 14.77
C PHE A 39 11.28 -1.54 13.98
N ARG A 40 10.91 -2.33 12.97
CA ARG A 40 11.84 -2.81 11.94
C ARG A 40 12.52 -1.60 11.29
N GLY A 41 13.79 -1.75 10.88
CA GLY A 41 14.44 -0.76 10.04
C GLY A 41 13.67 -0.58 8.71
N HIS A 42 13.53 0.67 8.27
CA HIS A 42 12.87 0.98 7.00
C HIS A 42 13.89 1.11 5.88
N VAL A 43 13.89 0.14 4.96
CA VAL A 43 14.72 0.18 3.75
C VAL A 43 13.94 0.82 2.61
N ALA A 44 12.84 0.18 2.20
CA ALA A 44 11.91 0.74 1.24
C ALA A 44 10.52 0.12 1.40
N THR A 45 9.50 0.96 1.24
CA THR A 45 8.10 0.55 1.15
C THR A 45 7.56 1.01 -0.19
N TYR A 46 6.86 0.11 -0.88
CA TYR A 46 6.17 0.42 -2.12
C TYR A 46 4.68 0.22 -1.95
N GLY A 47 3.90 0.89 -2.78
CA GLY A 47 2.45 0.74 -2.75
C GLY A 47 1.79 0.96 -4.08
N LEU A 48 0.54 0.51 -4.12
CA LEU A 48 -0.41 0.79 -5.17
C LEU A 48 -1.44 1.76 -4.60
N VAL A 49 -1.64 2.92 -5.24
CA VAL A 49 -2.47 4.00 -4.70
C VAL A 49 -3.31 4.65 -5.78
N TYR A 50 -4.52 5.10 -5.47
CA TYR A 50 -5.26 6.05 -6.31
C TYR A 50 -4.77 7.45 -6.02
N ARG A 51 -4.43 8.24 -7.04
CA ARG A 51 -4.10 9.65 -6.82
C ARG A 51 -5.37 10.46 -6.62
N LEU A 52 -5.33 11.42 -5.70
CA LEU A 52 -6.41 12.39 -5.60
C LEU A 52 -6.41 13.26 -6.87
N PRO A 53 -7.52 13.35 -7.61
CA PRO A 53 -7.55 14.15 -8.82
C PRO A 53 -7.61 15.65 -8.48
N PRO A 54 -7.34 16.53 -9.47
CA PRO A 54 -7.22 17.97 -9.23
C PRO A 54 -8.48 18.64 -8.65
N ASP A 55 -9.65 18.08 -8.92
CA ASP A 55 -10.93 18.52 -8.36
C ASP A 55 -10.97 18.34 -6.82
N VAL A 56 -10.35 17.27 -6.30
CA VAL A 56 -10.22 17.04 -4.86
C VAL A 56 -9.11 17.90 -4.28
N THR A 57 -7.90 17.87 -4.85
CA THR A 57 -6.77 18.61 -4.29
C THR A 57 -7.02 20.10 -4.28
N GLY A 58 -7.68 20.65 -5.31
CA GLY A 58 -8.06 22.06 -5.34
C GLY A 58 -9.00 22.47 -4.20
N VAL A 59 -9.95 21.60 -3.81
CA VAL A 59 -10.83 21.85 -2.66
C VAL A 59 -10.06 21.78 -1.34
N LEU A 60 -9.17 20.79 -1.19
CA LEU A 60 -8.33 20.65 0.00
C LEU A 60 -7.41 21.86 0.17
N ASP A 61 -6.75 22.30 -0.90
CA ASP A 61 -5.86 23.47 -0.87
C ASP A 61 -6.59 24.75 -0.52
N ALA A 62 -7.79 24.95 -1.07
CA ALA A 62 -8.58 26.14 -0.83
C ALA A 62 -9.15 26.23 0.61
N LYS A 63 -9.42 25.09 1.26
CA LYS A 63 -10.23 25.06 2.50
C LYS A 63 -9.57 24.39 3.70
N ILE A 64 -8.63 23.49 3.48
CA ILE A 64 -8.13 22.56 4.50
C ILE A 64 -6.62 22.73 4.72
N THR A 65 -5.81 22.76 3.66
CA THR A 65 -4.33 22.73 3.73
C THR A 65 -3.76 23.87 4.60
N GLY A 66 -4.15 25.12 4.34
CA GLY A 66 -3.68 26.28 5.10
C GLY A 66 -4.08 26.23 6.60
N PRO A 67 -5.38 26.07 6.92
CA PRO A 67 -5.82 25.89 8.30
C PRO A 67 -5.12 24.73 9.01
N LEU A 68 -5.00 23.56 8.37
CA LEU A 68 -4.33 22.39 8.93
C LEU A 68 -2.88 22.71 9.30
N GLN A 69 -2.14 23.33 8.39
CA GLN A 69 -0.75 23.73 8.64
C GLN A 69 -0.65 24.67 9.85
N ALA A 70 -1.57 25.62 9.98
CA ALA A 70 -1.60 26.52 11.14
C ALA A 70 -1.89 25.78 12.47
N HIS A 71 -2.79 24.78 12.46
CA HIS A 71 -3.05 23.95 13.64
C HIS A 71 -1.82 23.13 14.04
N LEU A 72 -1.18 22.44 13.08
CA LEU A 72 0.01 21.64 13.34
C LEU A 72 1.14 22.48 13.94
N LEU A 73 1.40 23.67 13.38
CA LEU A 73 2.42 24.58 13.89
C LEU A 73 2.12 25.07 15.32
N ARG A 74 0.85 25.35 15.65
CA ARG A 74 0.44 25.72 17.02
C ARG A 74 0.64 24.58 18.03
N LEU A 75 0.48 23.33 17.59
CA LEU A 75 0.71 22.14 18.41
C LEU A 75 2.20 21.74 18.50
N GLY A 76 3.10 22.47 17.83
CA GLY A 76 4.52 22.13 17.78
C GLY A 76 4.86 20.97 16.84
N LEU A 77 3.88 20.48 16.07
CA LEU A 77 4.01 19.39 15.08
C LEU A 77 4.65 19.90 13.78
N LYS A 78 5.89 20.37 13.88
CA LYS A 78 6.60 21.04 12.78
C LYS A 78 7.01 20.10 11.66
N ASP A 79 7.33 18.85 11.99
CA ASP A 79 7.73 17.85 10.99
C ASP A 79 6.52 17.38 10.20
N GLU A 80 5.39 17.18 10.87
CA GLU A 80 4.08 16.91 10.26
C GLU A 80 3.68 18.03 9.30
N ALA A 81 3.82 19.29 9.72
CA ALA A 81 3.50 20.46 8.91
C ALA A 81 4.39 20.62 7.66
N ARG A 82 5.54 19.93 7.61
CA ARG A 82 6.52 19.97 6.51
C ARG A 82 6.56 18.67 5.71
N THR A 83 5.84 17.65 6.14
CA THR A 83 5.88 16.33 5.51
C THR A 83 5.32 16.43 4.10
N SER A 84 6.18 16.18 3.12
CA SER A 84 5.74 16.07 1.72
C SER A 84 4.94 14.79 1.53
N ASN A 85 3.87 14.88 0.74
CA ASN A 85 3.03 13.75 0.36
C ASN A 85 2.38 14.03 -0.98
N LEU A 86 2.39 13.04 -1.89
CA LEU A 86 1.44 13.02 -3.00
C LEU A 86 0.06 12.63 -2.45
N PRO A 87 -0.99 13.48 -2.54
CA PRO A 87 -2.31 13.13 -2.03
C PRO A 87 -2.87 11.90 -2.74
N HIS A 88 -3.20 10.86 -1.96
CA HIS A 88 -3.59 9.56 -2.48
C HIS A 88 -4.56 8.79 -1.56
N VAL A 89 -5.19 7.76 -2.10
CA VAL A 89 -5.88 6.70 -1.34
C VAL A 89 -5.14 5.39 -1.57
N THR A 90 -4.68 4.75 -0.50
CA THR A 90 -3.96 3.48 -0.61
C THR A 90 -4.86 2.35 -1.08
N VAL A 91 -4.39 1.57 -2.05
CA VAL A 91 -4.88 0.22 -2.31
C VAL A 91 -4.14 -0.75 -1.40
N VAL A 92 -2.83 -0.90 -1.56
CA VAL A 92 -2.02 -1.82 -0.74
C VAL A 92 -0.59 -1.29 -0.60
N HIS A 93 0.06 -1.66 0.50
CA HIS A 93 1.45 -1.38 0.78
C HIS A 93 2.21 -2.69 1.00
N LEU A 94 3.48 -2.72 0.60
CA LEU A 94 4.39 -3.83 0.89
C LEU A 94 5.79 -3.30 1.15
N HIS A 95 6.49 -3.94 2.09
CA HIS A 95 7.89 -3.65 2.36
C HIS A 95 8.77 -4.59 1.55
N SER A 96 9.77 -4.03 0.87
CA SER A 96 10.75 -4.80 0.09
C SER A 96 12.03 -3.98 -0.07
N ALA A 97 13.16 -4.55 0.33
CA ALA A 97 14.47 -3.96 0.09
C ALA A 97 14.91 -4.02 -1.39
N ASP A 98 14.19 -4.77 -2.23
CA ASP A 98 14.55 -4.90 -3.64
C ASP A 98 14.16 -3.64 -4.45
N PRO A 99 15.12 -2.91 -5.05
CA PRO A 99 14.83 -1.71 -5.84
C PRO A 99 14.09 -2.02 -7.15
N ALA A 100 14.07 -3.27 -7.62
CA ALA A 100 13.29 -3.68 -8.79
C ALA A 100 11.80 -3.93 -8.47
N THR A 101 11.38 -3.78 -7.21
CA THR A 101 10.00 -4.04 -6.76
C THR A 101 8.95 -3.26 -7.55
N PRO A 102 9.08 -1.95 -7.86
CA PRO A 102 8.10 -1.25 -8.67
C PRO A 102 7.84 -1.91 -10.04
N GLN A 103 8.89 -2.37 -10.71
CA GLN A 103 8.76 -3.05 -12.00
C GLN A 103 8.11 -4.44 -11.84
N LYS A 104 8.42 -5.15 -10.75
CA LYS A 104 7.78 -6.44 -10.42
C LYS A 104 6.30 -6.26 -10.11
N MET A 105 5.94 -5.20 -9.37
CA MET A 105 4.55 -4.85 -9.10
C MET A 105 3.80 -4.60 -10.40
N LEU A 106 4.36 -3.79 -11.31
CA LEU A 106 3.75 -3.50 -12.62
C LEU A 106 3.44 -4.77 -13.40
N LYS A 107 4.37 -5.74 -13.42
CA LYS A 107 4.18 -7.04 -14.08
C LYS A 107 3.14 -7.94 -13.40
N ALA A 108 2.98 -7.80 -12.09
CA ALA A 108 2.07 -8.61 -11.29
C ALA A 108 0.67 -8.00 -11.13
N LEU A 109 0.44 -6.77 -11.63
CA LEU A 109 -0.83 -6.08 -11.43
C LEU A 109 -2.01 -6.92 -11.95
N PRO A 110 -3.07 -7.10 -11.16
CA PRO A 110 -4.29 -7.70 -11.66
C PRO A 110 -4.99 -6.71 -12.60
N LYS A 111 -6.03 -7.21 -13.28
CA LYS A 111 -6.95 -6.40 -14.08
C LYS A 111 -7.39 -5.15 -13.30
N VAL A 112 -7.19 -3.97 -13.89
CA VAL A 112 -7.61 -2.69 -13.29
C VAL A 112 -9.12 -2.49 -13.45
N PRO A 113 -9.79 -1.86 -12.47
CA PRO A 113 -11.20 -1.54 -12.59
C PRO A 113 -11.45 -0.43 -13.62
N ALA A 114 -12.71 -0.22 -13.98
CA ALA A 114 -13.14 1.01 -14.65
C ALA A 114 -12.94 2.24 -13.72
N PRO A 115 -12.99 3.48 -14.25
CA PRO A 115 -12.93 4.68 -13.42
C PRO A 115 -13.97 4.66 -12.29
N ILE A 116 -13.56 5.08 -11.10
CA ILE A 116 -14.31 4.85 -9.85
C ILE A 116 -14.91 6.17 -9.38
N VAL A 117 -16.23 6.29 -9.43
CA VAL A 117 -16.98 7.45 -8.93
C VAL A 117 -17.30 7.26 -7.46
N LEU A 118 -16.95 8.22 -6.61
CA LEU A 118 -17.18 8.15 -5.17
C LEU A 118 -17.22 9.53 -4.51
N THR A 119 -17.43 9.54 -3.19
CA THR A 119 -17.34 10.74 -2.36
C THR A 119 -16.33 10.54 -1.24
N LEU A 120 -15.33 11.42 -1.16
CA LEU A 120 -14.47 11.53 0.01
C LEU A 120 -15.19 12.34 1.08
N LYS A 121 -15.29 11.80 2.29
CA LYS A 121 -16.06 12.41 3.37
C LYS A 121 -15.58 11.93 4.74
N THR A 122 -15.78 12.81 5.71
CA THR A 122 -15.49 12.59 7.13
C THR A 122 -14.00 12.64 7.41
N PHE A 123 -13.57 13.72 8.05
CA PHE A 123 -12.26 13.83 8.66
C PHE A 123 -12.26 13.12 10.01
N TYR A 124 -11.22 12.34 10.30
CA TYR A 124 -11.05 11.65 11.57
C TYR A 124 -9.58 11.30 11.80
N THR A 125 -9.22 10.99 13.05
CA THR A 125 -7.87 10.52 13.38
C THR A 125 -7.82 9.01 13.48
N THR A 126 -6.71 8.41 13.06
CA THR A 126 -6.43 6.98 13.18
C THR A 126 -5.11 6.76 13.87
N GLU A 127 -5.01 5.72 14.70
CA GLU A 127 -3.75 5.24 15.26
C GLU A 127 -3.40 3.88 14.66
N ALA A 128 -2.12 3.59 14.44
CA ALA A 128 -1.65 2.34 13.82
C ALA A 128 -2.14 1.08 14.56
N ALA A 129 -2.18 1.17 15.88
CA ALA A 129 -2.92 0.29 16.76
C ALA A 129 -3.33 1.09 17.99
N LYS A 130 -4.51 0.82 18.51
CA LYS A 130 -5.04 1.53 19.68
C LYS A 130 -4.04 1.48 20.84
N ASP A 131 -3.76 2.63 21.43
CA ASP A 131 -2.86 2.83 22.56
C ASP A 131 -1.38 2.48 22.26
N ALA A 132 -0.97 2.49 20.99
CA ALA A 132 0.43 2.32 20.58
C ALA A 132 1.26 3.61 20.71
N GLY A 133 0.62 4.77 20.76
CA GLY A 133 1.20 6.10 20.82
C GLY A 133 1.64 6.65 19.46
N HIS A 134 2.08 5.82 18.53
CA HIS A 134 2.48 6.22 17.16
C HIS A 134 2.73 5.00 16.24
N PRO A 135 2.68 5.15 14.90
CA PRO A 135 2.23 6.36 14.21
C PRO A 135 0.73 6.59 14.35
N TRP A 136 0.33 7.82 14.09
CA TRP A 136 -1.07 8.24 13.98
C TRP A 136 -1.23 9.20 12.79
N TRP A 137 -2.48 9.36 12.37
CA TRP A 137 -2.86 10.09 11.17
C TRP A 137 -4.10 10.94 11.37
N LEU A 138 -4.22 12.00 10.58
CA LEU A 138 -5.49 12.68 10.29
C LEU A 138 -5.88 12.32 8.86
N ASP A 139 -7.04 11.71 8.72
CA ASP A 139 -7.53 11.13 7.47
C ASP A 139 -8.80 11.83 7.00
N LEU A 140 -8.99 11.87 5.70
CA LEU A 140 -10.26 12.09 5.02
C LEU A 140 -10.77 10.76 4.47
N GLY A 141 -11.87 10.27 5.03
CA GLY A 141 -12.48 8.99 4.66
C GLY A 141 -13.14 8.98 3.29
N ILE A 142 -13.73 7.82 2.97
CA ILE A 142 -14.61 7.61 1.82
C ILE A 142 -15.98 7.16 2.33
N VAL A 143 -17.05 7.64 1.67
CA VAL A 143 -18.41 7.15 1.93
C VAL A 143 -18.47 5.64 1.69
N LYS A 144 -18.83 4.87 2.72
CA LYS A 144 -18.73 3.40 2.75
C LYS A 144 -19.90 2.66 2.10
N THR A 145 -20.46 3.23 1.04
CA THR A 145 -21.64 2.69 0.33
C THR A 145 -21.55 3.01 -1.15
N GLY A 146 -22.23 2.20 -1.98
CA GLY A 146 -22.34 2.40 -3.42
C GLY A 146 -21.22 1.75 -4.21
N ASP A 147 -21.41 1.67 -5.53
CA ASP A 147 -20.58 0.86 -6.43
C ASP A 147 -19.10 1.28 -6.43
N GLY A 148 -18.83 2.58 -6.27
CA GLY A 148 -17.46 3.08 -6.17
C GLY A 148 -16.71 2.52 -4.97
N PHE A 149 -17.34 2.53 -3.79
CA PHE A 149 -16.77 1.96 -2.57
C PHE A 149 -16.56 0.45 -2.71
N GLU A 150 -17.56 -0.27 -3.22
CA GLU A 150 -17.45 -1.72 -3.44
C GLU A 150 -16.33 -2.07 -4.43
N THR A 151 -16.16 -1.26 -5.47
CA THR A 151 -15.06 -1.42 -6.44
C THR A 151 -13.68 -1.24 -5.77
N LEU A 152 -13.52 -0.24 -4.89
CA LEU A 152 -12.27 -0.07 -4.12
C LEU A 152 -11.98 -1.30 -3.25
N MET A 153 -12.99 -1.81 -2.57
CA MET A 153 -12.86 -2.95 -1.67
C MET A 153 -12.49 -4.23 -2.44
N SER A 154 -13.18 -4.52 -3.55
CA SER A 154 -12.88 -5.68 -4.39
C SER A 154 -11.52 -5.57 -5.06
N TYR A 155 -11.13 -4.37 -5.52
CA TYR A 155 -9.81 -4.19 -6.13
C TYR A 155 -8.68 -4.35 -5.10
N ASN A 156 -8.87 -3.85 -3.89
CA ASN A 156 -7.93 -4.09 -2.79
C ASN A 156 -7.72 -5.60 -2.53
N THR A 157 -8.78 -6.42 -2.56
CA THR A 157 -8.68 -7.88 -2.37
C THR A 157 -7.78 -8.53 -3.42
N VAL A 158 -8.03 -8.27 -4.70
CA VAL A 158 -7.27 -8.89 -5.79
C VAL A 158 -5.85 -8.33 -5.91
N ALA A 159 -5.66 -7.02 -5.65
CA ALA A 159 -4.34 -6.40 -5.66
C ALA A 159 -3.49 -6.88 -4.48
N THR A 160 -4.07 -7.05 -3.29
CA THR A 160 -3.38 -7.62 -2.14
C THR A 160 -2.89 -9.02 -2.46
N ALA A 161 -3.76 -9.91 -2.97
CA ALA A 161 -3.37 -11.27 -3.33
C ALA A 161 -2.22 -11.30 -4.37
N ALA A 162 -2.25 -10.40 -5.36
CA ALA A 162 -1.25 -10.34 -6.42
C ALA A 162 0.10 -9.77 -5.96
N LEU A 163 0.10 -8.77 -5.07
CA LEU A 163 1.30 -8.00 -4.73
C LEU A 163 1.97 -8.46 -3.43
N THR A 164 1.24 -9.04 -2.49
CA THR A 164 1.81 -9.57 -1.24
C THR A 164 3.02 -10.49 -1.44
N PRO A 165 3.10 -11.37 -2.45
CA PRO A 165 4.28 -12.23 -2.67
C PRO A 165 5.58 -11.47 -2.96
N LEU A 166 5.52 -10.18 -3.29
CA LEU A 166 6.70 -9.35 -3.59
C LEU A 166 7.33 -8.73 -2.33
N ARG A 167 6.73 -8.91 -1.16
CA ARG A 167 7.26 -8.39 0.10
C ARG A 167 8.43 -9.23 0.61
N ASP A 168 9.28 -8.62 1.42
CA ASP A 168 10.34 -9.34 2.15
C ASP A 168 10.05 -9.51 3.64
N GLY A 169 8.94 -8.93 4.13
CA GLY A 169 8.60 -8.87 5.54
C GLY A 169 7.35 -8.05 5.80
N PRO A 170 7.06 -7.74 7.07
CA PRO A 170 5.99 -6.82 7.45
C PRO A 170 6.38 -5.36 7.16
N LEU A 171 5.38 -4.50 7.01
CA LEU A 171 5.60 -3.06 7.00
C LEU A 171 6.28 -2.64 8.31
N PRO A 172 7.34 -1.80 8.27
CA PRO A 172 8.05 -1.41 9.47
C PRO A 172 7.18 -0.80 10.56
N ARG A 173 6.21 0.03 10.19
CA ARG A 173 5.24 0.64 11.14
C ARG A 173 4.23 -0.34 11.73
N CYS A 174 4.13 -1.56 11.21
CA CYS A 174 3.25 -2.60 11.74
C CYS A 174 3.98 -3.56 12.71
N THR A 175 5.26 -3.31 13.02
CA THR A 175 6.06 -4.17 13.91
C THR A 175 6.22 -3.56 15.31
N GLY A 176 6.83 -4.33 16.20
CA GLY A 176 7.25 -3.89 17.52
C GLY A 176 6.12 -3.30 18.37
N PRO A 177 6.20 -2.03 18.82
CA PRO A 177 5.21 -1.46 19.73
C PRO A 177 3.78 -1.45 19.15
N VAL A 178 3.63 -1.27 17.83
CA VAL A 178 2.32 -1.35 17.18
C VAL A 178 1.84 -2.79 17.14
N PHE A 179 2.69 -3.73 16.70
CA PHE A 179 2.33 -5.15 16.66
C PHE A 179 1.91 -5.67 18.03
N ALA A 180 2.63 -5.29 19.09
CA ALA A 180 2.32 -5.69 20.46
C ALA A 180 0.90 -5.30 20.90
N LYS A 181 0.38 -4.17 20.40
CA LYS A 181 -0.96 -3.63 20.70
C LYS A 181 -2.07 -4.13 19.77
N MET A 182 -1.73 -4.76 18.65
CA MET A 182 -2.72 -5.32 17.73
C MET A 182 -3.47 -6.50 18.35
N GLY A 183 -4.75 -6.62 18.01
CA GLY A 183 -5.53 -7.84 18.27
C GLY A 183 -5.12 -8.98 17.34
N ASP A 184 -5.51 -10.21 17.68
CA ASP A 184 -5.03 -11.43 17.01
C ASP A 184 -5.29 -11.46 15.51
N ALA A 185 -6.47 -10.99 15.06
CA ALA A 185 -6.80 -10.92 13.64
C ALA A 185 -5.86 -9.98 12.86
N ALA A 186 -5.51 -8.83 13.44
CA ALA A 186 -4.57 -7.90 12.83
C ALA A 186 -3.14 -8.45 12.84
N LYS A 187 -2.73 -9.13 13.92
CA LYS A 187 -1.44 -9.83 13.99
C LYS A 187 -1.33 -10.92 12.92
N ASP A 188 -2.38 -11.70 12.71
CA ASP A 188 -2.43 -12.74 11.68
C ASP A 188 -2.23 -12.14 10.27
N LEU A 189 -2.92 -11.03 9.97
CA LEU A 189 -2.74 -10.32 8.71
C LEU A 189 -1.31 -9.78 8.55
N VAL A 190 -0.73 -9.16 9.58
CA VAL A 190 0.66 -8.68 9.49
C VAL A 190 1.65 -9.83 9.26
N LYS A 191 1.45 -11.00 9.88
CA LYS A 191 2.30 -12.19 9.66
C LYS A 191 2.17 -12.73 8.23
N THR A 192 0.95 -12.81 7.72
CA THR A 192 0.62 -13.50 6.46
C THR A 192 0.79 -12.59 5.25
N VAL A 193 0.36 -11.34 5.33
CA VAL A 193 0.37 -10.39 4.21
C VAL A 193 1.21 -9.13 4.44
N GLY A 194 1.78 -8.96 5.64
CA GLY A 194 2.71 -7.88 5.97
C GLY A 194 2.06 -6.59 6.49
N VAL A 195 0.73 -6.50 6.50
CA VAL A 195 -0.04 -5.33 6.92
C VAL A 195 -1.44 -5.77 7.40
N SER A 196 -2.09 -5.02 8.30
CA SER A 196 -3.40 -5.36 8.89
C SER A 196 -4.62 -4.73 8.22
N GLY A 197 -4.45 -3.66 7.43
CA GLY A 197 -5.53 -2.84 6.85
C GLY A 197 -5.90 -3.20 5.41
N VAL A 198 -5.90 -4.48 5.06
CA VAL A 198 -6.19 -4.98 3.71
C VAL A 198 -7.22 -6.10 3.73
N ASN A 199 -7.94 -6.26 2.64
CA ASN A 199 -8.83 -7.37 2.42
C ASN A 199 -8.05 -8.59 1.96
N VAL A 200 -8.47 -9.77 2.40
CA VAL A 200 -7.88 -11.05 2.02
C VAL A 200 -8.96 -12.09 1.79
N VAL A 201 -8.67 -13.11 0.99
CA VAL A 201 -9.50 -14.32 0.92
C VAL A 201 -8.86 -15.37 1.82
N LYS A 202 -9.58 -15.78 2.88
CA LYS A 202 -9.17 -16.83 3.81
C LYS A 202 -10.24 -17.91 3.81
N ASP A 203 -9.83 -19.15 3.55
CA ASP A 203 -10.73 -20.31 3.49
C ASP A 203 -11.94 -20.12 2.54
N GLY A 204 -11.68 -19.46 1.40
CA GLY A 204 -12.71 -19.15 0.39
C GLY A 204 -13.67 -18.01 0.76
N LYS A 205 -13.45 -17.33 1.90
CA LYS A 205 -14.25 -16.18 2.34
C LYS A 205 -13.44 -14.90 2.33
N GLU A 206 -14.04 -13.82 1.85
CA GLU A 206 -13.44 -12.49 1.90
C GLU A 206 -13.52 -11.94 3.33
N LEU A 207 -12.37 -11.62 3.91
CA LEU A 207 -12.24 -10.83 5.12
C LEU A 207 -12.01 -9.37 4.71
N ARG A 208 -12.94 -8.50 5.07
CA ARG A 208 -12.92 -7.08 4.68
C ARG A 208 -12.42 -6.18 5.81
N SER A 209 -11.11 -5.96 5.88
CA SER A 209 -10.46 -5.08 6.87
C SER A 209 -9.96 -3.77 6.27
N HIS A 210 -10.02 -3.60 4.95
CA HIS A 210 -9.58 -2.39 4.27
C HIS A 210 -10.47 -1.20 4.64
N ASN A 211 -9.85 -0.07 4.94
CA ASN A 211 -10.52 1.19 5.22
C ASN A 211 -9.92 2.25 4.30
N PRO A 212 -10.48 2.48 3.10
CA PRO A 212 -9.90 3.41 2.15
C PRO A 212 -10.10 4.86 2.62
N HIS A 213 -9.02 5.64 2.61
CA HIS A 213 -8.98 7.03 3.04
C HIS A 213 -7.80 7.76 2.37
N ASN A 214 -7.86 9.09 2.37
CA ASN A 214 -6.73 9.95 2.08
C ASN A 214 -6.14 10.49 3.38
N THR A 215 -4.86 10.27 3.63
CA THR A 215 -4.20 10.81 4.81
C THR A 215 -3.61 12.20 4.54
N LEU A 216 -3.90 13.13 5.46
CA LEU A 216 -3.48 14.53 5.44
C LEU A 216 -2.29 14.79 6.37
N VAL A 217 -2.20 14.04 7.48
CA VAL A 217 -1.14 14.16 8.48
C VAL A 217 -0.54 12.79 8.75
N TYR A 218 0.79 12.71 8.77
CA TYR A 218 1.53 11.52 9.14
C TYR A 218 2.45 11.85 10.31
N SER A 219 2.21 11.29 11.48
CA SER A 219 2.94 11.67 12.68
C SER A 219 3.57 10.49 13.40
N MET A 220 4.82 10.72 13.83
CA MET A 220 5.53 9.88 14.79
C MET A 220 5.56 10.50 16.20
N ALA A 221 5.02 11.71 16.36
CA ALA A 221 4.84 12.32 17.67
C ALA A 221 3.89 11.47 18.51
N LYS A 222 4.04 11.54 19.83
CA LYS A 222 3.18 10.79 20.75
C LYS A 222 1.74 11.26 20.63
N PHE A 223 0.81 10.33 20.40
CA PHE A 223 -0.63 10.60 20.35
C PHE A 223 -1.23 10.60 21.76
N ASP A 224 -0.79 11.54 22.59
CA ASP A 224 -1.28 11.68 23.96
C ASP A 224 -2.64 12.41 24.03
N PRO A 225 -3.34 12.42 25.19
CA PRO A 225 -4.69 12.98 25.28
C PRO A 225 -4.81 14.45 24.81
N PRO A 226 -3.86 15.37 25.10
CA PRO A 226 -3.87 16.71 24.51
C PRO A 226 -3.84 16.72 22.98
N VAL A 227 -2.95 15.94 22.35
CA VAL A 227 -2.87 15.85 20.88
C VAL A 227 -4.14 15.23 20.31
N GLN A 228 -4.67 14.17 20.93
CA GLN A 228 -5.92 13.53 20.53
C GLN A 228 -7.09 14.52 20.54
N ALA A 229 -7.25 15.28 21.62
CA ALA A 229 -8.32 16.26 21.75
C ALA A 229 -8.20 17.38 20.70
N ALA A 230 -7.00 17.91 20.50
CA ALA A 230 -6.75 18.95 19.51
C ALA A 230 -7.02 18.46 18.08
N MET A 231 -6.59 17.23 17.75
CA MET A 231 -6.79 16.69 16.41
C MET A 231 -8.23 16.25 16.15
N LYS A 232 -8.95 15.83 17.19
CA LYS A 232 -10.40 15.64 17.11
C LYS A 232 -11.10 16.96 16.79
N GLN A 233 -10.74 18.05 17.47
CA GLN A 233 -11.31 19.37 17.20
C GLN A 233 -11.06 19.80 15.74
N VAL A 234 -9.84 19.62 15.23
CA VAL A 234 -9.52 19.92 13.82
C VAL A 234 -10.38 19.09 12.85
N ALA A 235 -10.55 17.80 13.13
CA ALA A 235 -11.41 16.94 12.33
C ALA A 235 -12.88 17.42 12.35
N ASP A 236 -13.41 17.77 13.52
CA ASP A 236 -14.77 18.31 13.67
C ASP A 236 -14.95 19.62 12.89
N GLU A 237 -13.97 20.54 12.96
CA GLU A 237 -13.96 21.80 12.21
C GLU A 237 -13.96 21.55 10.69
N PHE A 238 -13.12 20.64 10.20
CA PHE A 238 -13.09 20.31 8.77
C PHE A 238 -14.35 19.61 8.28
N ASN A 239 -14.97 18.78 9.13
CA ASN A 239 -16.28 18.20 8.86
C ASN A 239 -17.37 19.27 8.73
N ALA A 240 -17.29 20.36 9.51
CA ALA A 240 -18.21 21.49 9.38
C ALA A 240 -17.96 22.33 8.12
N VAL A 241 -16.70 22.42 7.65
CA VAL A 241 -16.32 23.13 6.42
C VAL A 241 -16.74 22.37 5.16
N LEU A 242 -16.71 21.03 5.20
CA LEU A 242 -17.09 20.15 4.08
C LEU A 242 -18.14 19.12 4.52
N PRO A 243 -19.36 19.56 4.90
CA PRO A 243 -20.39 18.68 5.47
C PRO A 243 -20.89 17.62 4.48
N ASP A 244 -20.79 17.89 3.18
CA ASP A 244 -21.19 16.97 2.11
C ASP A 244 -20.04 16.13 1.57
N GLY A 245 -18.80 16.45 1.95
CA GLY A 245 -17.60 15.85 1.38
C GLY A 245 -17.25 16.39 -0.01
N ILE A 246 -16.50 15.61 -0.77
CA ILE A 246 -16.00 15.94 -2.11
C ILE A 246 -16.32 14.78 -3.04
N ALA A 247 -17.23 14.99 -3.98
CA ALA A 247 -17.50 14.03 -5.05
C ALA A 247 -16.36 14.06 -6.06
N THR A 248 -15.93 12.89 -6.55
CA THR A 248 -14.84 12.79 -7.52
C THR A 248 -14.90 11.49 -8.33
N THR A 249 -13.97 11.33 -9.26
CA THR A 249 -13.71 10.10 -10.00
C THR A 249 -12.23 9.78 -10.01
N PHE A 250 -11.83 8.63 -9.47
CA PHE A 250 -10.48 8.11 -9.70
C PHE A 250 -10.37 7.56 -11.12
N LYS A 251 -9.34 8.03 -11.83
CA LYS A 251 -9.06 7.66 -13.23
C LYS A 251 -7.74 6.94 -13.40
N ASP A 252 -6.91 6.94 -12.37
CA ASP A 252 -5.62 6.27 -12.39
C ASP A 252 -5.35 5.59 -11.05
N VAL A 253 -4.49 4.57 -11.13
CA VAL A 253 -3.80 3.97 -10.00
C VAL A 253 -2.30 4.05 -10.27
N SER A 254 -1.50 4.27 -9.24
CA SER A 254 -0.06 4.49 -9.36
C SER A 254 0.73 3.55 -8.49
N ILE A 255 1.90 3.13 -8.99
CA ILE A 255 2.93 2.45 -8.21
C ILE A 255 3.89 3.51 -7.68
N VAL A 256 4.09 3.51 -6.36
CA VAL A 256 4.74 4.60 -5.63
C VAL A 256 5.75 4.08 -4.61
N GLU A 257 6.69 4.95 -4.22
CA GLU A 257 7.51 4.78 -3.02
C GLU A 257 6.88 5.50 -1.83
N ILE A 258 6.94 4.89 -0.66
CA ILE A 258 6.22 5.30 0.53
C ILE A 258 7.19 5.41 1.71
N GLY A 259 7.08 6.52 2.44
CA GLY A 259 7.80 6.76 3.67
C GLY A 259 7.31 5.87 4.82
N PHE A 260 8.07 5.86 5.92
CA PHE A 260 7.79 5.00 7.08
C PHE A 260 6.33 5.07 7.54
N SER A 261 5.83 6.28 7.75
CA SER A 261 4.49 6.55 8.26
C SER A 261 3.39 6.40 7.21
N GLY A 262 3.71 6.23 5.93
CA GLY A 262 2.73 6.03 4.86
C GLY A 262 2.61 7.16 3.82
N ASN A 263 3.35 8.26 3.96
CA ASN A 263 3.33 9.34 2.98
C ASN A 263 4.02 8.92 1.68
N VAL A 264 3.47 9.31 0.53
CA VAL A 264 4.06 8.99 -0.78
C VAL A 264 5.19 9.96 -1.09
N LEU A 265 6.36 9.41 -1.38
CA LEU A 265 7.59 10.15 -1.66
C LEU A 265 7.76 10.44 -3.15
N ARG A 266 7.46 9.47 -4.00
CA ARG A 266 7.53 9.59 -5.46
C ARG A 266 6.66 8.56 -6.17
N GLU A 267 6.36 8.85 -7.42
CA GLU A 267 5.58 8.01 -8.34
C GLU A 267 6.51 7.40 -9.39
N PHE A 268 6.37 6.09 -9.65
CA PHE A 268 7.13 5.39 -10.69
C PHE A 268 6.30 5.18 -11.94
N TYR A 269 5.11 4.59 -11.77
CA TYR A 269 4.23 4.23 -12.86
C TYR A 269 2.83 4.75 -12.58
N ARG A 270 2.18 5.28 -13.62
CA ARG A 270 0.77 5.67 -13.60
C ARG A 270 0.00 4.79 -14.56
N ILE A 271 -1.05 4.14 -14.07
CA ILE A 271 -1.87 3.21 -14.82
C ILE A 271 -3.27 3.79 -14.96
N SER A 272 -3.70 4.00 -16.20
CA SER A 272 -5.04 4.49 -16.53
C SER A 272 -6.10 3.43 -16.24
N LEU A 273 -7.15 3.81 -15.53
CA LEU A 273 -8.34 2.99 -15.33
C LEU A 273 -9.28 3.02 -16.55
N GLU A 274 -9.07 3.95 -17.49
CA GLU A 274 -9.88 4.09 -18.70
C GLU A 274 -9.52 3.02 -19.75
N ASP A 275 -8.23 2.75 -19.93
CA ASP A 275 -7.72 1.85 -20.99
C ASP A 275 -6.62 0.87 -20.55
N GLY A 276 -6.16 0.95 -19.29
CA GLY A 276 -5.10 0.07 -18.76
C GLY A 276 -3.69 0.48 -19.17
N SER A 277 -3.49 1.57 -19.91
CA SER A 277 -2.16 2.04 -20.30
C SER A 277 -1.33 2.41 -19.06
N ALA A 278 -0.11 1.88 -18.97
CA ALA A 278 0.83 2.17 -17.91
C ALA A 278 1.97 3.02 -18.45
N VAL A 279 2.16 4.20 -17.85
CA VAL A 279 3.18 5.18 -18.23
C VAL A 279 4.26 5.22 -17.14
N ASP A 280 5.52 5.21 -17.55
CA ASP A 280 6.64 5.59 -16.68
C ASP A 280 6.63 7.11 -16.47
N VAL A 281 6.49 7.54 -15.22
CA VAL A 281 6.26 8.95 -14.87
C VAL A 281 7.49 9.81 -15.16
N ALA A 282 8.69 9.25 -15.08
CA ALA A 282 9.92 10.00 -15.33
C ALA A 282 10.13 10.27 -16.82
N THR A 283 9.74 9.34 -17.69
CA THR A 283 9.97 9.43 -19.14
C THR A 283 8.74 9.84 -19.95
N GLY A 284 7.53 9.69 -19.39
CA GLY A 284 6.26 9.88 -20.08
C GLY A 284 5.94 8.78 -21.10
N GLN A 285 6.74 7.72 -21.18
CA GLN A 285 6.55 6.64 -22.15
C GLN A 285 5.57 5.59 -21.64
N VAL A 286 4.73 5.08 -22.54
CA VAL A 286 3.93 3.89 -22.29
C VAL A 286 4.86 2.68 -22.21
N VAL A 287 4.85 1.98 -21.08
CA VAL A 287 5.76 0.86 -20.79
C VAL A 287 5.04 -0.49 -20.68
N ALA A 288 3.71 -0.47 -20.49
CA ALA A 288 2.87 -1.66 -20.46
C ALA A 288 1.40 -1.32 -20.71
N THR A 289 0.57 -2.34 -20.94
CA THR A 289 -0.89 -2.25 -20.89
C THR A 289 -1.41 -3.34 -19.95
N ILE A 290 -2.12 -2.93 -18.90
CA ILE A 290 -2.72 -3.80 -17.91
C ILE A 290 -4.12 -4.20 -18.39
N ALA A 291 -4.53 -5.44 -18.11
CA ALA A 291 -5.84 -5.94 -18.52
C ALA A 291 -6.99 -5.11 -17.90
N LYS A 292 -8.11 -5.03 -18.64
CA LYS A 292 -9.33 -4.32 -18.28
C LYS A 292 -10.54 -5.22 -18.18
#